data_AF-A0A2M7RJX8-F1
#
_entry.id   AF-A0A2M7RJX8-F1
#
_cell.length_a   1.000
_cell.length_b   1.000
_cell.length_c   1.000
_cell.angle_alpha   90.00
_cell.angle_beta   90.00
_cell.angle_gamma   90.00
#
_symmetry.space_group_name_H-M   'P 1'
#
loop_
_entity.id
_entity.type
_entity.pdbx_description
1 polymer ?
#
loop_
_entity_poly.entity_id
_entity_poly.type
_entity_poly.pdbx_seq_one_letter_code
_entity_poly.pdbx_strand_id
1 'polypeptide(L)'
;MRNKKGFTLIELLVVIAIIGLLATIAVVALNSARTSSRDAKRVADVRQVQTGLEMYFNSQTQYPYGAGCGTYASPVRLSALATAACSPALVPFVTGIGNITDPVSSNTTPCDADTQSNNCDYGYAAPTAPYYVIYFSLEGTSGSFEAGPHTATSAGIL
;
A
#
# COMPACT_ATOMS: atom_id res chain seq x y z
N MET A 1 -5.16 -37.63 -53.46
CA MET A 1 -5.83 -36.31 -53.39
C MET A 1 -6.00 -35.94 -51.92
N ARG A 2 -5.46 -34.79 -51.49
CA ARG A 2 -5.49 -34.37 -50.08
C ARG A 2 -6.72 -33.48 -49.87
N ASN A 3 -7.78 -34.03 -49.27
CA ASN A 3 -9.00 -33.28 -48.91
C ASN A 3 -8.64 -32.23 -47.85
N LYS A 4 -8.52 -30.96 -48.25
CA LYS A 4 -8.45 -29.84 -47.31
C LYS A 4 -9.87 -29.53 -46.86
N LYS A 5 -10.21 -29.91 -45.62
CA LYS A 5 -11.45 -29.44 -44.97
C LYS A 5 -11.29 -27.96 -44.63
N GLY A 6 -12.18 -27.12 -45.13
CA GLY A 6 -12.27 -25.71 -44.75
C GLY A 6 -13.02 -25.54 -43.43
N PHE A 7 -12.64 -24.55 -42.63
CA PHE A 7 -13.39 -24.14 -41.45
C PHE A 7 -14.75 -23.58 -41.86
N THR A 8 -15.82 -23.98 -41.15
CA THR A 8 -17.14 -23.39 -41.35
C THR A 8 -17.27 -22.06 -40.57
N LEU A 9 -18.08 -21.13 -41.09
CA LEU A 9 -18.34 -19.86 -40.41
C LEU A 9 -18.96 -20.06 -39.02
N ILE A 10 -19.79 -21.10 -38.85
CA ILE A 10 -20.41 -21.42 -37.56
C ILE A 10 -19.41 -21.96 -36.53
N GLU A 11 -18.42 -22.75 -36.96
CA GLU A 11 -17.32 -23.20 -36.09
C GLU A 11 -16.48 -22.02 -35.60
N LEU A 12 -16.23 -21.02 -36.44
CA LEU A 12 -15.49 -19.85 -36.00
C LEU A 12 -16.33 -18.96 -35.07
N LEU A 13 -17.63 -18.84 -35.33
CA LEU A 13 -18.56 -18.07 -34.51
C LEU A 13 -18.70 -18.63 -33.09
N VAL A 14 -18.82 -19.95 -32.94
CA VAL A 14 -18.94 -20.56 -31.60
C VAL A 14 -17.65 -20.41 -30.78
N VAL A 15 -16.49 -20.45 -31.44
CA VAL A 15 -15.19 -20.29 -30.76
C VAL A 15 -15.03 -18.88 -30.20
N ILE A 16 -15.32 -17.83 -30.98
CA ILE A 16 -15.22 -16.45 -30.48
C ILE A 16 -16.26 -16.18 -29.38
N ALA A 17 -17.44 -16.82 -29.44
CA ALA A 17 -18.44 -16.72 -28.39
C ALA A 17 -17.94 -17.32 -27.06
N ILE A 18 -17.32 -18.49 -27.10
CA ILE A 18 -16.74 -19.13 -25.90
C ILE A 18 -15.55 -18.33 -25.36
N ILE A 19 -14.66 -17.84 -26.23
CA ILE A 19 -13.52 -17.00 -25.82
C ILE A 19 -14.03 -15.71 -25.15
N GLY A 20 -15.07 -15.08 -25.73
CA GLY A 20 -15.69 -13.88 -25.15
C GLY A 20 -16.26 -14.14 -23.76
N LEU A 21 -16.94 -15.27 -23.55
CA LEU A 21 -17.47 -15.67 -22.25
C LEU A 21 -16.36 -15.92 -21.22
N LEU A 22 -15.30 -16.63 -21.60
CA LEU A 22 -14.19 -16.92 -20.68
C LEU A 22 -13.40 -15.65 -20.33
N ALA A 23 -13.24 -14.73 -21.29
CA ALA A 23 -12.52 -13.48 -21.09
C ALA A 23 -13.19 -12.58 -20.05
N THR A 24 -14.52 -12.47 -20.03
CA THR A 24 -15.23 -11.61 -19.07
C THR A 24 -15.07 -12.10 -17.63
N ILE A 25 -15.18 -13.41 -17.41
CA ILE A 25 -14.97 -14.03 -16.08
C ILE A 25 -13.52 -13.82 -15.61
N ALA A 26 -12.56 -14.00 -16.51
CA ALA A 26 -11.14 -13.82 -16.20
C ALA A 26 -10.81 -12.39 -15.76
N VAL A 27 -11.42 -11.37 -16.38
CA VAL A 27 -11.19 -9.95 -16.05
C VAL A 27 -11.67 -9.63 -14.62
N VAL A 28 -12.85 -10.11 -14.22
CA VAL A 28 -13.37 -9.89 -12.86
C VAL A 28 -12.46 -10.52 -11.80
N ALA A 29 -12.05 -11.78 -12.03
CA ALA A 29 -11.13 -12.48 -11.13
C ALA A 29 -9.77 -11.77 -11.01
N LEU A 30 -9.23 -11.27 -12.14
CA LEU A 30 -7.95 -10.55 -12.16
C LEU A 30 -8.00 -9.24 -11.37
N ASN A 31 -9.10 -8.49 -11.45
CA ASN A 31 -9.26 -7.23 -10.72
C ASN A 31 -9.26 -7.47 -9.20
N SER A 32 -9.95 -8.51 -8.72
CA SER A 32 -9.92 -8.90 -7.31
C SER A 32 -8.53 -9.34 -6.85
N ALA A 33 -7.84 -10.17 -7.65
CA ALA A 33 -6.48 -10.61 -7.36
C ALA A 33 -5.47 -9.47 -7.28
N ARG A 34 -5.58 -8.48 -8.18
CA ARG A 34 -4.73 -7.28 -8.17
C ARG A 34 -4.94 -6.45 -6.91
N THR A 35 -6.18 -6.28 -6.49
CA THR A 35 -6.53 -5.52 -5.26
C THR A 35 -5.94 -6.21 -4.02
N SER A 36 -6.14 -7.52 -3.90
CA SER A 36 -5.55 -8.32 -2.81
C SER A 36 -4.02 -8.25 -2.78
N SER A 37 -3.36 -8.24 -3.95
CA SER A 37 -1.90 -8.11 -4.06
C SER A 37 -1.40 -6.72 -3.61
N ARG A 38 -2.13 -5.66 -3.96
CA ARG A 38 -1.81 -4.29 -3.49
C ARG A 38 -1.98 -4.16 -1.98
N ASP A 39 -3.06 -4.70 -1.42
CA ASP A 39 -3.28 -4.66 0.03
C ASP A 39 -2.25 -5.49 0.80
N ALA A 40 -1.86 -6.65 0.28
CA ALA A 40 -0.76 -7.43 0.84
C ALA A 40 0.57 -6.63 0.84
N LYS A 41 0.85 -5.91 -0.25
CA LYS A 41 2.00 -5.01 -0.33
C LYS A 41 1.91 -3.87 0.69
N ARG A 42 0.74 -3.24 0.86
CA ARG A 42 0.54 -2.17 1.86
C ARG A 42 0.84 -2.61 3.27
N VAL A 43 0.30 -3.77 3.67
CA VAL A 43 0.57 -4.34 4.99
C VAL A 43 2.05 -4.68 5.15
N ALA A 44 2.71 -5.21 4.11
CA ALA A 44 4.13 -5.53 4.15
C ALA A 44 5.02 -4.28 4.28
N ASP A 45 4.72 -3.23 3.50
CA ASP A 45 5.41 -1.93 3.53
C ASP A 45 5.33 -1.29 4.93
N VAL A 46 4.13 -1.28 5.52
CA VAL A 46 3.91 -0.76 6.89
C VAL A 46 4.71 -1.57 7.92
N ARG A 47 4.68 -2.91 7.84
CA ARG A 47 5.45 -3.78 8.75
C ARG A 47 6.97 -3.58 8.62
N GLN A 48 7.47 -3.36 7.41
CA GLN A 48 8.87 -3.06 7.17
C GLN A 48 9.28 -1.78 7.91
N VAL A 49 8.43 -0.76 7.85
CA VAL A 49 8.68 0.52 8.52
C VAL A 49 8.56 0.40 10.03
N GLN A 50 7.56 -0.31 10.56
CA GLN A 50 7.45 -0.60 11.99
C GLN A 50 8.72 -1.27 12.51
N THR A 51 9.25 -2.26 11.77
CA THR A 51 10.50 -2.95 12.14
C THR A 51 11.68 -1.99 12.18
N GLY A 52 11.79 -1.07 11.22
CA GLY A 52 12.86 -0.06 11.26
C GLY A 52 12.69 0.98 12.37
N LEU A 53 11.46 1.36 12.68
CA LEU A 53 11.14 2.22 13.84
C LEU A 53 11.53 1.55 15.15
N GLU A 54 11.28 0.25 15.31
CA GLU A 54 11.73 -0.55 16.46
C GLU A 54 13.26 -0.57 16.55
N MET A 55 13.98 -0.80 15.45
CA MET A 55 15.45 -0.75 15.45
C MET A 55 15.99 0.63 15.81
N TYR A 56 15.33 1.69 15.32
CA TYR A 56 15.64 3.06 15.68
C TYR A 56 15.44 3.31 17.19
N PHE A 57 14.31 2.87 17.74
CA PHE A 57 14.00 2.99 19.16
C PHE A 57 15.05 2.29 20.03
N ASN A 58 15.48 1.08 19.63
CA ASN A 58 16.55 0.36 20.33
C ASN A 58 17.90 1.13 20.34
N SER A 59 18.15 1.96 19.34
CA SER A 59 19.40 2.71 19.20
C SER A 59 19.34 4.11 19.84
N GLN A 60 18.16 4.75 19.81
CA GLN A 60 17.97 6.16 20.19
C GLN A 60 17.09 6.33 21.44
N THR A 61 16.52 5.24 21.98
CA THR A 61 15.58 5.21 23.13
C THR A 61 14.28 6.00 22.95
N GLN A 62 13.99 6.42 21.72
CA GLN A 62 12.80 7.17 21.32
C GLN A 62 12.55 6.93 19.82
N TYR A 63 11.33 7.12 19.34
CA TYR A 63 11.03 7.16 17.91
C TYR A 63 11.32 8.55 17.34
N PRO A 64 11.50 8.72 16.01
CA PRO A 64 11.68 10.04 15.42
C PRO A 64 10.43 10.89 15.64
N TYR A 65 10.59 12.01 16.33
CA TYR A 65 9.53 12.97 16.66
C TYR A 65 10.07 14.39 16.54
N GLY A 66 9.15 15.37 16.55
CA GLY A 66 9.50 16.79 16.52
C GLY A 66 9.30 17.45 15.16
N ALA A 67 10.01 18.54 14.91
CA ALA A 67 9.79 19.38 13.73
C ALA A 67 9.96 18.56 12.43
N GLY A 68 8.92 18.59 11.59
CA GLY A 68 8.85 17.90 10.30
C GLY A 68 8.51 16.40 10.37
N CYS A 69 8.23 15.85 11.55
CA CYS A 69 7.71 14.47 11.70
C CYS A 69 6.20 14.32 11.53
N GLY A 70 5.53 15.36 11.05
CA GLY A 70 4.08 15.39 10.96
C GLY A 70 3.39 15.44 12.33
N THR A 71 2.15 15.90 12.31
CA THR A 71 1.23 15.85 13.45
C THR A 71 0.02 14.99 13.09
N TYR A 72 -0.82 14.61 14.06
CA TYR A 72 -2.01 13.81 13.76
C TYR A 72 -2.94 14.47 12.72
N ALA A 73 -2.99 15.81 12.70
CA ALA A 73 -3.79 16.59 11.74
C ALA A 73 -3.05 16.90 10.43
N SER A 74 -1.74 16.69 10.38
CA SER A 74 -0.92 16.94 9.19
C SER A 74 0.27 16.00 9.18
N PRO A 75 0.07 14.71 8.86
CA PRO A 75 1.14 13.75 8.73
C PRO A 75 2.03 14.09 7.54
N VAL A 76 3.23 13.52 7.55
CA VAL A 76 4.19 13.65 6.45
C VAL A 76 4.27 12.33 5.70
N ARG A 77 4.54 12.37 4.40
CA ARG A 77 4.70 11.16 3.60
C ARG A 77 5.88 10.33 4.08
N LEU A 78 5.72 9.02 4.08
CA LEU A 78 6.78 8.11 4.48
C LEU A 78 8.01 8.20 3.58
N SER A 79 7.81 8.42 2.28
CA SER A 79 8.90 8.69 1.34
C SER A 79 9.65 9.99 1.62
N ALA A 80 9.00 11.01 2.18
CA ALA A 80 9.64 12.28 2.56
C ALA A 80 10.48 12.17 3.86
N LEU A 81 10.24 11.12 4.65
CA LEU A 81 11.06 10.78 5.81
C LEU A 81 12.50 10.40 5.41
N ALA A 82 12.73 10.07 4.14
CA ALA A 82 14.06 9.80 3.60
C ALA A 82 14.97 11.04 3.51
N THR A 83 14.39 12.24 3.44
CA THR A 83 15.12 13.48 3.07
C THR A 83 15.09 14.54 4.16
N ALA A 84 15.13 14.14 5.44
CA ALA A 84 15.30 15.03 6.60
C ALA A 84 14.06 15.81 7.08
N ALA A 85 12.83 15.37 6.75
CA ALA A 85 11.64 15.90 7.43
C ALA A 85 11.64 15.53 8.92
N CYS A 86 12.07 14.32 9.29
CA CYS A 86 12.34 13.91 10.68
C CYS A 86 13.84 13.81 10.94
N SER A 87 14.33 14.35 12.07
CA SER A 87 15.73 14.17 12.50
C SER A 87 15.84 13.52 13.89
N PRO A 88 16.73 12.53 14.09
CA PRO A 88 17.56 11.89 13.06
C PRO A 88 16.73 11.03 12.11
N ALA A 89 17.14 11.02 10.84
CA ALA A 89 16.41 10.37 9.74
C ALA A 89 16.35 8.85 9.93
N LEU A 90 15.23 8.24 9.54
CA LEU A 90 15.02 6.79 9.58
C LEU A 90 15.78 6.01 8.51
N VAL A 91 16.40 6.69 7.55
CA VAL A 91 17.07 6.07 6.39
C VAL A 91 18.06 4.94 6.77
N PRO A 92 18.89 5.06 7.83
CA PRO A 92 19.78 3.97 8.21
C PRO A 92 19.05 2.72 8.71
N PHE A 93 17.81 2.86 9.17
CA PHE A 93 17.02 1.80 9.80
C PHE A 93 15.95 1.23 8.87
N VAL A 94 15.53 1.97 7.84
CA VAL A 94 14.63 1.51 6.77
C VAL A 94 15.25 1.83 5.42
N THR A 95 15.96 0.85 4.86
CA THR A 95 16.55 0.99 3.52
C THR A 95 15.44 1.12 2.48
N GLY A 96 15.55 2.14 1.61
CA GLY A 96 14.57 2.37 0.56
C GLY A 96 13.26 2.99 1.01
N ILE A 97 13.18 3.57 2.23
CA ILE A 97 11.96 4.25 2.71
C ILE A 97 11.43 5.31 1.74
N GLY A 98 12.32 5.96 0.98
CA GLY A 98 11.95 6.91 -0.09
C GLY A 98 11.13 6.32 -1.24
N ASN A 99 11.17 5.01 -1.42
CA ASN A 99 10.45 4.27 -2.46
C ASN A 99 9.20 3.56 -1.92
N ILE A 100 8.94 3.65 -0.61
CA ILE A 100 7.72 3.11 -0.02
C ILE A 100 6.61 4.11 -0.29
N THR A 101 5.86 3.85 -1.35
CA THR A 101 4.69 4.62 -1.77
C THR A 101 3.52 3.67 -2.05
N ASP A 102 2.30 4.16 -1.82
CA ASP A 102 1.09 3.42 -2.15
C ASP A 102 1.07 2.99 -3.63
N PRO A 103 0.72 1.72 -3.95
CA PRO A 103 0.79 1.19 -5.31
C PRO A 103 -0.24 1.77 -6.29
N VAL A 104 -1.23 2.53 -5.82
CA VAL A 104 -2.28 3.16 -6.65
C VAL A 104 -2.21 4.67 -6.60
N SER A 105 -1.80 5.24 -5.46
CA SER A 105 -1.71 6.67 -5.31
C SER A 105 -0.47 7.20 -6.05
N SER A 106 -0.71 7.97 -7.11
CA SER A 106 0.27 8.92 -7.66
C SER A 106 0.32 10.22 -6.82
N ASN A 107 -0.31 10.21 -5.65
CA ASN A 107 -0.61 11.39 -4.87
C ASN A 107 0.55 11.75 -3.93
N THR A 108 0.83 13.04 -3.80
CA THR A 108 1.75 13.58 -2.79
C THR A 108 1.03 13.92 -1.48
N THR A 109 -0.24 13.55 -1.34
CA THR A 109 -0.99 13.70 -0.09
C THR A 109 -0.81 12.46 0.80
N PRO A 110 -0.24 12.61 2.01
CA PRO A 110 -0.20 11.53 2.99
C PRO A 110 -1.60 11.23 3.53
N CYS A 111 -1.86 9.97 3.88
CA CYS A 111 -3.04 9.56 4.64
C CYS A 111 -3.00 10.22 6.01
N ASP A 112 -4.14 10.64 6.52
CA ASP A 112 -4.27 11.29 7.81
C ASP A 112 -5.49 10.80 8.60
N ALA A 113 -5.67 11.33 9.82
CA ALA A 113 -6.74 10.89 10.72
C ALA A 113 -8.14 11.38 10.33
N ASP A 114 -8.27 12.43 9.52
CA ASP A 114 -9.52 13.16 9.25
C ASP A 114 -10.02 12.90 7.81
N THR A 115 -9.08 12.81 6.88
CA THR A 115 -9.21 12.52 5.46
C THR A 115 -8.79 11.08 5.19
N GLN A 116 -9.65 10.14 5.61
CA GLN A 116 -9.54 8.70 5.36
C GLN A 116 -9.87 8.36 3.89
N SER A 117 -9.19 9.03 2.96
CA SER A 117 -9.35 8.79 1.54
C SER A 117 -8.70 7.46 1.17
N ASN A 118 -9.38 6.64 0.37
CA ASN A 118 -8.77 5.45 -0.25
C ASN A 118 -7.71 5.80 -1.32
N ASN A 119 -7.39 7.09 -1.49
CA ASN A 119 -6.46 7.62 -2.47
C ASN A 119 -5.44 8.58 -1.82
N CYS A 120 -4.65 8.04 -0.90
CA CYS A 120 -3.58 8.72 -0.20
C CYS A 120 -2.32 7.84 -0.16
N ASP A 121 -1.16 8.47 0.02
CA ASP A 121 0.11 7.78 0.23
C ASP A 121 0.36 7.54 1.73
N TYR A 122 1.25 6.63 2.12
CA TYR A 122 1.50 6.35 3.53
C TYR A 122 1.87 7.61 4.32
N GLY A 123 1.10 7.90 5.36
CA GLY A 123 1.32 9.03 6.26
C GLY A 123 2.05 8.61 7.52
N TYR A 124 2.97 9.44 8.00
CA TYR A 124 3.66 9.29 9.27
C TYR A 124 3.40 10.52 10.13
N ALA A 125 3.03 10.31 11.39
CA ALA A 125 2.96 11.37 12.39
C ALA A 125 3.61 10.92 13.69
N ALA A 126 4.44 11.78 14.26
CA ALA A 126 5.01 11.60 15.59
C ALA A 126 5.08 12.95 16.31
N PRO A 127 3.93 13.45 16.81
CA PRO A 127 3.88 14.75 17.46
C PRO A 127 4.54 14.75 18.85
N THR A 128 4.55 13.61 19.55
CA THR A 128 5.09 13.46 20.90
C THR A 128 5.82 12.13 21.08
N ALA A 129 7.03 12.17 21.61
CA ALA A 129 7.72 10.95 22.02
C ALA A 129 6.99 10.27 23.21
N PRO A 130 7.05 8.94 23.35
CA PRO A 130 7.64 7.95 22.44
C PRO A 130 6.58 7.33 21.51
N TYR A 131 5.69 8.14 20.91
CA TYR A 131 4.59 7.63 20.10
C TYR A 131 4.76 8.03 18.64
N TYR A 132 4.44 7.09 17.76
CA TYR A 132 4.26 7.34 16.33
C TYR A 132 2.96 6.70 15.87
N VAL A 133 2.46 7.17 14.74
CA VAL A 133 1.38 6.53 14.01
C VAL A 133 1.68 6.58 12.52
N ILE A 134 1.41 5.47 11.84
CA ILE A 134 1.43 5.37 10.38
C ILE A 134 -0.03 5.25 9.92
N TYR A 135 -0.43 6.10 8.99
CA TYR A 135 -1.74 6.08 8.36
C TYR A 135 -1.64 5.44 6.99
N PHE A 136 -2.56 4.53 6.67
CA PHE A 136 -2.68 3.91 5.35
C PHE A 136 -4.12 3.46 5.11
N SER A 137 -4.46 3.07 3.89
CA SER A 137 -5.79 2.54 3.58
C SER A 137 -5.70 1.26 2.76
N LEU A 138 -6.61 0.32 3.00
CA LEU A 138 -6.77 -0.91 2.24
C LEU A 138 -7.97 -0.79 1.31
N GLU A 139 -7.85 -1.32 0.10
CA GLU A 139 -8.92 -1.29 -0.90
C GLU A 139 -9.93 -2.42 -0.70
N GLY A 140 -9.47 -3.57 -0.21
CA GLY A 140 -10.28 -4.73 0.14
C GLY A 140 -9.83 -5.36 1.46
N THR A 141 -10.48 -6.46 1.83
CA THR A 141 -10.07 -7.25 2.99
C THR A 141 -8.73 -7.94 2.72
N SER A 142 -7.77 -7.81 3.63
CA SER A 142 -6.44 -8.41 3.54
C SER A 142 -6.09 -9.11 4.86
N GLY A 143 -6.12 -10.44 4.85
CA GLY A 143 -5.92 -11.24 6.05
C GLY A 143 -7.05 -11.00 7.06
N SER A 144 -6.70 -10.40 8.22
CA SER A 144 -7.66 -10.06 9.29
C SER A 144 -8.05 -8.58 9.30
N PHE A 145 -7.62 -7.81 8.30
CA PHE A 145 -7.92 -6.37 8.19
C PHE A 145 -8.99 -6.17 7.12
N GLU A 146 -9.99 -5.36 7.44
CA GLU A 146 -11.07 -5.01 6.52
C GLU A 146 -10.62 -3.92 5.53
N ALA A 147 -11.47 -3.61 4.55
CA ALA A 147 -11.22 -2.49 3.66
C ALA A 147 -11.38 -1.15 4.41
N GLY A 148 -10.60 -0.15 4.01
CA GLY A 148 -10.68 1.21 4.51
C GLY A 148 -9.42 1.69 5.25
N PRO A 149 -9.54 2.78 6.01
CA PRO A 149 -8.41 3.40 6.69
C PRO A 149 -7.94 2.54 7.87
N HIS A 150 -6.63 2.42 8.00
CA HIS A 150 -5.98 1.73 9.09
C HIS A 150 -4.83 2.56 9.64
N THR A 151 -4.49 2.29 10.88
CA THR A 151 -3.36 2.92 11.56
C THR A 151 -2.42 1.87 12.09
N ALA A 152 -1.12 2.14 12.06
CA ALA A 152 -0.11 1.29 12.66
C ALA A 152 0.67 2.05 13.72
N THR A 153 0.85 1.42 14.87
CA THR A 153 1.62 1.93 16.01
C THR A 153 2.58 0.85 16.48
N SER A 154 3.33 1.07 17.57
CA SER A 154 4.17 0.03 18.17
C SER A 154 3.38 -1.18 18.68
N ALA A 155 2.09 -1.02 18.98
CA ALA A 155 1.23 -2.13 19.43
C ALA A 155 0.73 -3.02 18.27
N GLY A 156 0.88 -2.58 17.02
CA GLY A 156 0.39 -3.30 15.84
C GLY A 156 -0.45 -2.42 14.91
N ILE A 157 -1.14 -3.08 13.99
CA ILE A 157 -2.05 -2.47 13.02
C ILE A 157 -3.47 -2.56 13.58
N LEU A 158 -4.20 -1.43 13.50
CA LEU A 158 -5.57 -1.24 13.94
C LEU A 158 -6.43 -0.79 12.76
#